data_AF-A0A4V1CEG7-F1
#
_entry.id   AF-A0A4V1CEG7-F1
#
_cell.length_a   1.000
_cell.length_b   1.000
_cell.length_c   1.000
_cell.angle_alpha   90.00
_cell.angle_beta   90.00
_cell.angle_gamma   90.00
#
_symmetry.space_group_name_H-M   'P 1'
#
loop_
_entity.id
_entity.type
_entity.pdbx_description
1 polymer ?
#
loop_
_entity_poly.entity_id
_entity_poly.type
_entity_poly.pdbx_seq_one_letter_code
_entity_poly.pdbx_strand_id
1 'polypeptide(L)'
;MLKHDDVQAALSARFDGESYALSDDVIDAHVANCPECASFRDNALALSRALNPQRTQTSFAPPKDLSEVILAGVEPEWRRTSQARQSSLAIGRVLAAVLGIFFTIWAAALVVRASGLVPTVGNGEILGLQADPERALMLIEGAAWRLGLASGMFFVSWKPSNVSGMLPIACTMLAFLFGFTVRDLALGHGDAGQVYLLVAMFTATAVLSFIWAADKGYLLRRAWKDLGASPH
;
A
#
# COMPACT_ATOMS: atom_id res chain seq x y z
N MET A 1 20.35 -28.58 52.95
CA MET A 1 19.11 -28.07 53.55
C MET A 1 19.02 -26.61 53.15
N LEU A 2 18.00 -26.23 52.36
CA LEU A 2 17.74 -24.83 52.04
C LEU A 2 17.36 -24.11 53.33
N LYS A 3 17.96 -22.93 53.57
CA LYS A 3 17.58 -22.11 54.73
C LYS A 3 16.29 -21.37 54.40
N HIS A 4 15.44 -21.18 55.40
CA HIS A 4 14.17 -20.46 55.23
C HIS A 4 14.40 -19.01 54.77
N ASP A 5 15.45 -18.35 55.28
CA ASP A 5 15.83 -16.99 54.93
C ASP A 5 16.11 -16.82 53.42
N ASP A 6 16.82 -17.77 52.81
CA ASP A 6 17.17 -17.72 51.37
C ASP A 6 15.92 -17.83 50.49
N VAL A 7 14.93 -18.64 50.92
CA VAL A 7 13.67 -18.82 50.19
C VAL A 7 12.75 -17.61 50.37
N GLN A 8 12.71 -17.02 51.57
CA GLN A 8 11.94 -15.80 51.82
C GLN A 8 12.50 -14.60 51.05
N ALA A 9 13.83 -14.45 50.99
CA ALA A 9 14.49 -13.40 50.21
C ALA A 9 14.21 -13.54 48.69
N ALA A 10 14.30 -14.77 48.16
CA ALA A 10 13.97 -15.04 46.76
C ALA A 10 12.48 -14.77 46.45
N LEU A 11 11.58 -15.10 47.38
CA LEU A 11 10.15 -14.82 47.23
C LEU A 11 9.84 -13.31 47.24
N SER A 12 10.52 -12.53 48.07
CA SER A 12 10.39 -11.07 48.09
C SER A 12 10.88 -10.45 46.78
N ALA A 13 12.08 -10.82 46.32
CA ALA A 13 12.63 -10.37 45.05
C ALA A 13 11.69 -10.69 43.88
N ARG A 14 11.08 -11.88 43.89
CA ARG A 14 10.08 -12.29 42.89
C ARG A 14 8.83 -11.40 42.89
N PHE A 15 8.36 -10.94 44.05
CA PHE A 15 7.22 -10.02 44.13
C PHE A 15 7.53 -8.62 43.61
N ASP A 16 8.78 -8.16 43.76
CA ASP A 16 9.23 -6.84 43.32
C ASP A 16 9.79 -6.85 41.89
N GLY A 17 9.90 -8.03 41.25
CA GLY A 17 10.42 -8.19 39.90
C GLY A 17 11.95 -8.09 39.80
N GLU A 18 12.65 -8.23 40.93
CA GLU A 18 14.10 -8.22 41.02
C GLU A 18 14.68 -9.62 40.73
N SER A 19 15.96 -9.67 40.36
CA SER A 19 16.66 -10.93 40.09
C SER A 19 16.98 -11.70 41.38
N TYR A 20 16.79 -13.01 41.37
CA TYR A 20 17.15 -13.92 42.49
C TYR A 20 17.90 -15.15 41.98
N ALA A 21 18.63 -15.81 42.88
CA ALA A 21 19.56 -16.90 42.55
C ALA A 21 18.93 -18.31 42.55
N LEU A 22 17.77 -18.49 43.19
CA LEU A 22 17.06 -19.77 43.24
C LEU A 22 16.18 -19.95 42.01
N SER A 23 16.05 -21.18 41.49
CA SER A 23 15.08 -21.47 40.44
C SER A 23 13.65 -21.49 40.99
N ASP A 24 12.69 -21.13 40.14
CA ASP A 24 11.26 -21.09 40.50
C ASP A 24 10.75 -22.45 40.99
N ASP A 25 11.14 -23.53 40.33
CA ASP A 25 10.74 -24.89 40.70
C ASP A 25 11.16 -25.27 42.13
N VAL A 26 12.33 -24.79 42.57
CA VAL A 26 12.87 -25.08 43.92
C VAL A 26 12.13 -24.26 44.98
N ILE A 27 11.82 -23.00 44.67
CA ILE A 27 11.04 -22.12 45.56
C ILE A 27 9.64 -22.69 45.75
N ASP A 28 8.97 -23.07 44.67
CA ASP A 28 7.59 -23.55 44.73
C ASP A 28 7.49 -24.92 45.43
N ALA A 29 8.46 -25.82 45.20
CA ALA A 29 8.54 -27.09 45.92
C ALA A 29 8.77 -26.92 47.43
N HIS A 30 9.61 -25.95 47.83
CA HIS A 30 9.86 -25.67 49.25
C HIS A 30 8.66 -25.02 49.93
N VAL A 31 8.01 -24.05 49.26
CA VAL A 31 6.80 -23.39 49.76
C VAL A 31 5.63 -24.37 49.90
N ALA A 32 5.53 -25.39 49.04
CA ALA A 32 4.50 -26.43 49.15
C ALA A 32 4.67 -27.32 50.39
N ASN A 33 5.91 -27.54 50.85
CA ASN A 33 6.21 -28.47 51.95
C ASN A 33 6.58 -27.77 53.27
N CYS A 34 6.75 -26.44 53.28
CA CYS A 34 7.13 -25.67 54.45
C CYS A 34 6.03 -24.69 54.89
N PRO A 35 5.40 -24.89 56.07
CA PRO A 35 4.33 -24.02 56.55
C PRO A 35 4.79 -22.59 56.86
N GLU A 36 6.06 -22.42 57.26
CA GLU A 36 6.63 -21.11 57.56
C GLU A 36 6.74 -20.24 56.29
N CYS A 37 7.34 -20.77 55.22
CA CYS A 37 7.47 -20.05 53.95
C CYS A 37 6.12 -19.83 53.26
N ALA A 38 5.15 -20.75 53.44
CA ALA A 38 3.77 -20.55 52.98
C ALA A 38 3.09 -19.38 53.71
N SER A 39 3.24 -19.28 55.04
CA SER A 39 2.67 -18.18 55.81
C SER A 39 3.32 -16.83 55.47
N PHE A 40 4.63 -16.79 55.25
CA PHE A 40 5.33 -15.60 54.76
C PHE A 40 4.77 -15.10 53.41
N ARG A 41 4.55 -16.02 52.45
CA ARG A 41 3.93 -15.70 51.15
C ARG A 41 2.55 -15.07 51.32
N ASP A 42 1.72 -15.68 52.14
CA ASP A 42 0.33 -15.26 52.31
C ASP A 42 0.24 -13.90 53.02
N ASN A 43 1.12 -13.66 54.00
CA ASN A 43 1.27 -12.36 54.67
C ASN A 43 1.74 -11.26 53.71
N ALA A 44 2.73 -11.54 52.85
CA ALA A 44 3.21 -10.59 51.85
C ALA A 44 2.11 -10.21 50.84
N LEU A 45 1.33 -11.19 50.37
CA LEU A 45 0.19 -10.95 49.49
C LEU A 45 -0.93 -10.18 50.20
N ALA A 46 -1.20 -10.46 51.48
CA ALA A 46 -2.18 -9.72 52.27
C ALA A 46 -1.76 -8.25 52.47
N LEU A 47 -0.47 -8.00 52.75
CA LEU A 47 0.08 -6.65 52.89
C LEU A 47 0.00 -5.87 51.56
N SER A 48 0.37 -6.49 50.43
CA SER A 48 0.25 -5.88 49.11
C SER A 48 -1.19 -5.48 48.78
N ARG A 49 -2.16 -6.33 49.14
CA ARG A 49 -3.60 -6.03 49.00
C ARG A 49 -4.06 -4.88 49.89
N ALA A 50 -3.54 -4.79 51.12
CA ALA A 50 -3.88 -3.72 52.06
C ALA A 50 -3.27 -2.37 51.65
N LEU A 51 -2.06 -2.37 51.10
CA LEU A 51 -1.38 -1.16 50.60
C LEU A 51 -1.95 -0.67 49.26
N ASN A 52 -2.57 -1.54 48.47
CA ASN A 52 -3.18 -1.20 47.20
C ASN A 52 -4.69 -1.52 47.17
N PRO A 53 -5.53 -0.75 47.90
CA PRO A 53 -6.98 -0.96 47.96
C PRO A 53 -7.69 -0.79 46.59
N GLN A 54 -7.04 -0.12 45.64
CA GLN A 54 -7.54 0.07 44.27
C GLN A 54 -7.39 -1.22 43.44
N ARG A 55 -6.38 -2.06 43.70
CA ARG A 55 -6.24 -3.40 43.11
C ARG A 55 -7.20 -4.43 43.70
N THR A 56 -7.72 -4.22 44.90
CA THR A 56 -8.63 -5.18 45.57
C THR A 56 -10.09 -5.06 45.17
N GLN A 57 -10.50 -3.94 44.53
CA GLN A 57 -11.83 -3.84 43.90
C GLN A 57 -11.92 -4.66 42.60
N THR A 58 -10.78 -4.97 41.98
CA THR A 58 -10.69 -5.98 40.94
C THR A 58 -10.40 -7.33 41.59
N SER A 59 -11.45 -8.09 41.87
CA SER A 59 -11.36 -9.53 42.07
C SER A 59 -10.39 -10.10 41.01
N PHE A 60 -9.39 -10.87 41.44
CA PHE A 60 -8.51 -11.68 40.57
C PHE A 60 -9.29 -12.80 39.84
N ALA A 61 -10.54 -12.56 39.46
CA ALA A 61 -11.09 -13.20 38.28
C ALA A 61 -10.39 -12.53 37.08
N PRO A 62 -9.71 -13.27 36.18
CA PRO A 62 -9.22 -12.67 34.95
C PRO A 62 -10.41 -11.94 34.31
N PRO A 63 -10.31 -10.61 34.09
CA PRO A 63 -11.43 -9.86 33.56
C PRO A 63 -11.86 -10.52 32.25
N LYS A 64 -13.17 -10.76 32.11
CA LYS A 64 -13.80 -11.35 30.92
C LYS A 64 -13.13 -10.80 29.67
N ASP A 65 -12.65 -11.72 28.83
CA ASP A 65 -11.95 -11.50 27.57
C ASP A 65 -12.05 -10.05 27.02
N LEU A 66 -11.20 -9.16 27.55
CA LEU A 66 -11.17 -7.75 27.16
C LEU A 66 -10.51 -7.58 25.78
N SER A 67 -10.02 -8.68 25.20
CA SER A 67 -9.51 -8.75 23.85
C SER A 67 -10.53 -8.21 22.86
N GLU A 68 -11.82 -8.55 22.99
CA GLU A 68 -12.87 -8.02 22.10
C GLU A 68 -13.07 -6.52 22.25
N VAL A 69 -12.98 -5.96 23.46
CA VAL A 69 -13.18 -4.52 23.70
C VAL A 69 -11.95 -3.72 23.23
N ILE A 70 -10.75 -4.26 23.46
CA ILE A 70 -9.50 -3.66 22.99
C ILE A 70 -9.42 -3.76 21.46
N LEU A 71 -9.75 -4.91 20.87
CA LEU A 71 -9.86 -5.07 19.42
C LEU A 71 -10.94 -4.13 18.87
N ALA A 72 -12.12 -4.04 19.48
CA ALA A 72 -13.19 -3.13 19.03
C ALA A 72 -12.83 -1.64 19.15
N GLY A 73 -11.92 -1.28 20.06
CA GLY A 73 -11.39 0.09 20.19
C GLY A 73 -10.33 0.43 19.14
N VAL A 74 -9.49 -0.54 18.75
CA VAL A 74 -8.38 -0.34 17.79
C VAL A 74 -8.81 -0.59 16.33
N GLU A 75 -9.74 -1.54 16.11
CA GLU A 75 -10.31 -1.88 14.81
C GLU A 75 -10.86 -0.66 14.05
N PRO A 76 -11.63 0.28 14.61
CA PRO A 76 -12.21 1.37 13.83
C PRO A 76 -11.17 2.30 13.19
N GLU A 77 -10.04 2.55 13.83
CA GLU A 77 -8.96 3.37 13.26
C GLU A 77 -8.17 2.61 12.20
N TRP A 78 -7.86 1.33 12.47
CA TRP A 78 -7.16 0.47 11.52
C TRP A 78 -8.02 0.15 10.28
N ARG A 79 -9.33 -0.04 10.47
CA ARG A 79 -10.30 -0.28 9.40
C ARG A 79 -10.53 0.96 8.55
N ARG A 80 -10.58 2.16 9.12
CA ARG A 80 -10.70 3.41 8.34
C ARG A 80 -9.49 3.63 7.43
N THR A 81 -8.28 3.43 7.96
CA THR A 81 -7.03 3.57 7.18
C THR A 81 -6.88 2.45 6.15
N SER A 82 -7.22 1.22 6.50
CA SER A 82 -7.21 0.06 5.59
C SER A 82 -8.29 0.16 4.50
N GLN A 83 -9.51 0.57 4.83
CA GLN A 83 -10.60 0.77 3.86
C GLN A 83 -10.33 1.94 2.92
N ALA A 84 -9.80 3.07 3.41
CA ALA A 84 -9.39 4.19 2.55
C ALA A 84 -8.36 3.71 1.51
N ARG A 85 -7.40 2.87 1.92
CA ARG A 85 -6.40 2.27 1.03
C ARG A 85 -7.00 1.30 0.01
N GLN A 86 -7.88 0.41 0.46
CA GLN A 86 -8.54 -0.53 -0.45
C GLN A 86 -9.42 0.21 -1.46
N SER A 87 -10.14 1.24 -1.02
CA SER A 87 -10.96 2.09 -1.89
C SER A 87 -10.11 2.89 -2.88
N SER A 88 -8.98 3.47 -2.47
CA SER A 88 -8.09 4.22 -3.38
C SER A 88 -7.44 3.32 -4.43
N LEU A 89 -7.06 2.09 -4.04
CA LEU A 89 -6.55 1.09 -5.00
C LEU A 89 -7.64 0.61 -5.95
N ALA A 90 -8.87 0.40 -5.46
CA ALA A 90 -10.00 0.04 -6.31
C ALA A 90 -10.31 1.15 -7.32
N ILE A 91 -10.36 2.42 -6.88
CA ILE A 91 -10.52 3.59 -7.76
C ILE A 91 -9.40 3.65 -8.79
N GLY A 92 -8.14 3.47 -8.37
CA GLY A 92 -7.00 3.44 -9.28
C GLY A 92 -7.11 2.35 -10.35
N ARG A 93 -7.55 1.14 -9.99
CA ARG A 93 -7.80 0.05 -10.96
C ARG A 93 -8.89 0.41 -11.96
N VAL A 94 -10.02 0.95 -11.48
CA VAL A 94 -11.12 1.37 -12.35
C VAL A 94 -10.64 2.45 -13.32
N LEU A 95 -9.92 3.47 -12.83
CA LEU A 95 -9.36 4.52 -13.68
C LEU A 95 -8.38 3.96 -14.73
N ALA A 96 -7.49 3.05 -14.33
CA ALA A 96 -6.57 2.39 -15.26
C ALA A 96 -7.31 1.57 -16.32
N ALA A 97 -8.36 0.81 -15.93
CA ALA A 97 -9.19 0.06 -16.86
C ALA A 97 -9.92 0.96 -17.85
N VAL A 98 -10.51 2.06 -17.37
CA VAL A 98 -11.21 3.04 -18.20
C VAL A 98 -10.25 3.72 -19.18
N LEU A 99 -9.05 4.12 -18.72
CA LEU A 99 -8.00 4.66 -19.59
C LEU A 99 -7.52 3.63 -20.62
N GLY A 100 -7.36 2.37 -20.22
CA GLY A 100 -7.03 1.27 -21.13
C GLY A 100 -8.06 1.14 -22.25
N ILE A 101 -9.35 1.12 -21.91
CA ILE A 101 -10.46 1.09 -22.87
C ILE A 101 -10.42 2.32 -23.78
N PHE A 102 -10.22 3.51 -23.22
CA PHE A 102 -10.12 4.74 -23.99
C PHE A 102 -8.98 4.68 -25.02
N PHE A 103 -7.78 4.26 -24.62
CA PHE A 103 -6.65 4.10 -25.54
C PHE A 103 -6.88 3.01 -26.59
N THR A 104 -7.56 1.92 -26.25
CA THR A 104 -7.96 0.89 -27.22
C THR A 104 -8.93 1.43 -28.24
N ILE A 105 -9.99 2.14 -27.82
CA ILE A 105 -10.96 2.76 -28.72
C ILE A 105 -10.26 3.78 -29.63
N TRP A 106 -9.37 4.58 -29.07
CA TRP A 106 -8.63 5.56 -29.85
C TRP A 106 -7.69 4.90 -30.86
N ALA A 107 -6.97 3.85 -30.46
CA ALA A 107 -6.13 3.08 -31.38
C ALA A 107 -6.96 2.44 -32.50
N ALA A 108 -8.11 1.86 -32.17
CA ALA A 108 -9.04 1.32 -33.17
C ALA A 108 -9.51 2.42 -34.13
N ALA A 109 -9.82 3.62 -33.64
CA ALA A 109 -10.16 4.75 -34.49
C ALA A 109 -9.01 5.17 -35.42
N LEU A 110 -7.74 5.08 -34.98
CA LEU A 110 -6.58 5.31 -35.86
C LEU A 110 -6.46 4.23 -36.94
N VAL A 111 -6.66 2.95 -36.60
CA VAL A 111 -6.65 1.84 -37.57
C VAL A 111 -7.80 1.99 -38.57
N VAL A 112 -8.99 2.40 -38.13
CA VAL A 112 -10.13 2.68 -39.01
C VAL A 112 -9.83 3.87 -39.93
N ARG A 113 -9.20 4.94 -39.43
CA ARG A 113 -8.77 6.08 -40.27
C ARG A 113 -7.69 5.67 -41.27
N ALA A 114 -6.73 4.84 -40.85
CA ALA A 114 -5.69 4.30 -41.73
C ALA A 114 -6.28 3.39 -42.83
N SER A 115 -7.33 2.60 -42.50
CA SER A 115 -8.06 1.76 -43.46
C SER A 115 -9.06 2.53 -44.32
N GLY A 116 -9.51 3.71 -43.89
CA GLY A 116 -10.33 4.64 -44.69
C GLY A 116 -9.52 5.55 -45.64
N LEU A 117 -8.20 5.60 -45.48
CA LEU A 117 -7.25 6.19 -46.44
C LEU A 117 -6.87 5.23 -47.56
N VAL A 118 -7.52 4.07 -47.63
CA VAL A 118 -7.47 3.16 -48.76
C VAL A 118 -8.51 3.68 -49.77
N PRO A 119 -8.10 4.27 -50.91
CA PRO A 119 -9.04 5.05 -51.71
C PRO A 119 -10.06 4.12 -52.41
N THR A 120 -11.25 4.55 -52.86
CA THR A 120 -12.21 3.75 -53.70
C THR A 120 -12.63 4.51 -54.94
N VAL A 121 -12.31 4.04 -56.14
CA VAL A 121 -12.90 4.52 -57.41
C VAL A 121 -12.97 3.37 -58.41
N GLY A 122 -14.17 3.31 -58.99
CA GLY A 122 -14.48 2.64 -60.24
C GLY A 122 -15.85 2.00 -60.13
N ASN A 123 -15.90 0.89 -59.39
CA ASN A 123 -17.00 -0.07 -59.36
C ASN A 123 -17.15 -0.75 -57.98
N GLY A 124 -17.08 0.02 -56.88
CA GLY A 124 -16.84 -0.56 -55.55
C GLY A 124 -15.40 -1.07 -55.38
N GLU A 125 -14.52 -0.66 -56.29
CA GLU A 125 -13.11 -0.97 -56.25
C GLU A 125 -12.36 0.13 -55.50
N ILE A 126 -11.49 -0.32 -54.62
CA ILE A 126 -10.64 0.46 -53.74
C ILE A 126 -9.50 1.04 -54.64
N LEU A 127 -9.55 2.32 -55.07
CA LEU A 127 -8.41 3.06 -55.64
C LEU A 127 -7.13 2.68 -54.88
N GLY A 128 -6.02 2.57 -55.59
CA GLY A 128 -4.76 2.08 -55.03
C GLY A 128 -3.98 3.12 -54.21
N LEU A 129 -3.37 2.64 -53.13
CA LEU A 129 -1.96 2.74 -52.67
C LEU A 129 -1.05 3.96 -53.00
N GLN A 130 -1.55 5.02 -53.62
CA GLN A 130 -0.80 6.21 -54.06
C GLN A 130 -1.25 7.50 -53.34
N ALA A 131 -2.20 7.39 -52.39
CA ALA A 131 -2.56 8.45 -51.46
C ALA A 131 -1.67 8.35 -50.21
N ASP A 132 -0.43 8.82 -50.34
CA ASP A 132 0.53 9.04 -49.24
C ASP A 132 0.75 7.83 -48.28
N PRO A 133 1.46 6.78 -48.73
CA PRO A 133 1.71 5.57 -47.94
C PRO A 133 2.44 5.84 -46.62
N GLU A 134 3.22 6.91 -46.55
CA GLU A 134 3.90 7.32 -45.32
C GLU A 134 2.91 7.70 -44.21
N ARG A 135 1.82 8.41 -44.56
CA ARG A 135 0.79 8.79 -43.58
C ARG A 135 0.04 7.57 -43.04
N ALA A 136 -0.26 6.59 -43.90
CA ALA A 136 -0.91 5.36 -43.46
C ALA A 136 -0.02 4.57 -42.49
N LEU A 137 1.28 4.49 -42.77
CA LEU A 137 2.27 3.86 -41.88
C LEU A 137 2.33 4.57 -40.52
N MET A 138 2.46 5.91 -40.51
CA MET A 138 2.51 6.70 -39.27
C MET A 138 1.26 6.53 -38.40
N LEU A 139 0.07 6.40 -39.01
CA LEU A 139 -1.17 6.15 -38.28
C LEU A 139 -1.20 4.75 -37.66
N ILE A 140 -0.68 3.73 -38.36
CA ILE A 140 -0.58 2.35 -37.86
C ILE A 140 0.44 2.26 -36.72
N GLU A 141 1.61 2.88 -36.86
CA GLU A 141 2.62 2.97 -35.79
C GLU A 141 2.05 3.69 -34.56
N GLY A 142 1.35 4.81 -34.77
CA GLY A 142 0.65 5.52 -33.71
C GLY A 142 -0.43 4.68 -33.03
N ALA A 143 -1.14 3.82 -33.77
CA ALA A 143 -2.10 2.89 -33.20
C ALA A 143 -1.41 1.80 -32.36
N ALA A 144 -0.29 1.25 -32.85
CA ALA A 144 0.49 0.24 -32.14
C ALA A 144 0.97 0.73 -30.78
N TRP A 145 1.51 1.96 -30.71
CA TRP A 145 1.96 2.54 -29.42
C TRP A 145 0.79 2.74 -28.45
N ARG A 146 -0.38 3.18 -28.93
CA ARG A 146 -1.59 3.33 -28.10
C ARG A 146 -2.11 1.99 -27.58
N LEU A 147 -2.06 0.94 -28.38
CA LEU A 147 -2.39 -0.42 -27.94
C LEU A 147 -1.38 -0.95 -26.91
N GLY A 148 -0.09 -0.63 -27.07
CA GLY A 148 0.93 -0.93 -26.07
C GLY A 148 0.69 -0.24 -24.73
N LEU A 149 0.26 1.02 -24.74
CA LEU A 149 -0.15 1.72 -23.52
C LEU A 149 -1.41 1.09 -22.90
N ALA A 150 -2.41 0.78 -23.73
CA ALA A 150 -3.64 0.16 -23.27
C ALA A 150 -3.37 -1.19 -22.59
N SER A 151 -2.54 -2.04 -23.20
CA SER A 151 -2.17 -3.35 -22.63
C SER A 151 -1.46 -3.20 -21.29
N GLY A 152 -0.55 -2.23 -21.17
CA GLY A 152 0.06 -1.89 -19.88
C GLY A 152 -0.96 -1.43 -18.84
N MET A 153 -1.91 -0.57 -19.21
CA MET A 153 -2.97 -0.10 -18.29
C MET A 153 -3.85 -1.26 -17.80
N PHE A 154 -4.20 -2.20 -18.69
CA PHE A 154 -4.92 -3.41 -18.30
C PHE A 154 -4.09 -4.28 -17.34
N PHE A 155 -2.78 -4.41 -17.59
CA PHE A 155 -1.89 -5.16 -16.72
C PHE A 155 -1.76 -4.55 -15.32
N VAL A 156 -1.68 -3.23 -15.22
CA VAL A 156 -1.72 -2.48 -13.96
C VAL A 156 -3.08 -2.62 -13.26
N SER A 157 -4.18 -2.57 -14.02
CA SER A 157 -5.53 -2.76 -13.49
C SER A 157 -5.70 -4.15 -12.85
N TRP A 158 -5.15 -5.20 -13.46
CA TRP A 158 -5.17 -6.54 -12.88
C TRP A 158 -4.29 -6.60 -11.63
N LYS A 159 -3.02 -6.18 -11.74
CA LYS A 159 -2.04 -6.29 -10.67
C LYS A 159 -1.30 -4.96 -10.45
N PRO A 160 -1.79 -4.11 -9.52
CA PRO A 160 -1.21 -2.78 -9.25
C PRO A 160 0.25 -2.80 -8.83
N SER A 161 0.77 -3.91 -8.29
CA SER A 161 2.19 -4.00 -7.91
C SER A 161 3.14 -3.79 -9.09
N ASN A 162 2.68 -3.96 -10.32
CA ASN A 162 3.47 -3.78 -11.54
C ASN A 162 3.64 -2.31 -11.96
N VAL A 163 2.99 -1.37 -11.26
CA VAL A 163 3.07 0.07 -11.58
C VAL A 163 4.51 0.58 -11.58
N SER A 164 5.37 0.05 -10.71
CA SER A 164 6.77 0.48 -10.60
C SER A 164 7.57 0.27 -11.89
N GLY A 165 7.17 -0.69 -12.74
CA GLY A 165 7.82 -0.94 -14.04
C GLY A 165 7.29 -0.05 -15.16
N MET A 166 6.01 0.33 -15.11
CA MET A 166 5.38 1.15 -16.14
C MET A 166 5.58 2.65 -15.96
N LEU A 167 5.73 3.11 -14.72
CA LEU A 167 5.81 4.52 -14.39
C LEU A 167 7.00 5.23 -15.07
N PRO A 168 8.23 4.65 -15.11
CA PRO A 168 9.33 5.25 -15.86
C PRO A 168 9.03 5.39 -17.35
N ILE A 169 8.40 4.38 -17.95
CA ILE A 169 8.04 4.38 -19.39
C ILE A 169 7.02 5.48 -19.69
N ALA A 170 5.97 5.60 -18.87
CA ALA A 170 4.95 6.63 -19.04
C ALA A 170 5.51 8.05 -18.81
N CYS A 171 6.38 8.21 -17.82
CA CYS A 171 7.05 9.48 -17.52
C CYS A 171 7.99 9.93 -18.64
N THR A 172 8.83 9.03 -19.17
CA THR A 172 9.73 9.39 -20.28
C THR A 172 8.93 9.74 -21.52
N MET A 173 7.90 8.96 -21.84
CA MET A 173 7.04 9.24 -22.98
C MET A 173 6.31 10.57 -22.84
N LEU A 174 5.80 10.89 -21.65
CA LEU A 174 5.22 12.20 -21.35
C LEU A 174 6.24 13.34 -21.53
N ALA A 175 7.47 13.16 -21.02
CA ALA A 175 8.51 14.18 -21.10
C ALA A 175 8.92 14.49 -22.54
N PHE A 176 9.14 13.45 -23.37
CA PHE A 176 9.46 13.63 -24.78
C PHE A 176 8.28 14.25 -25.55
N LEU A 177 7.06 13.75 -25.32
CA LEU A 177 5.87 14.29 -25.98
C LEU A 177 5.66 15.76 -25.62
N PHE A 178 5.86 16.13 -24.35
CA PHE A 178 5.84 17.52 -23.91
C PHE A 178 6.89 18.36 -24.64
N GLY A 179 8.13 17.88 -24.71
CA GLY A 179 9.20 18.55 -25.47
C GLY A 179 8.85 18.79 -26.94
N PHE A 180 8.29 17.79 -27.62
CA PHE A 180 7.85 17.91 -29.01
C PHE A 180 6.68 18.90 -29.15
N THR A 181 5.71 18.87 -28.23
CA THR A 181 4.58 19.83 -28.26
C THR A 181 5.05 21.27 -28.07
N VAL A 182 6.01 21.51 -27.17
CA VAL A 182 6.57 22.85 -26.94
C VAL A 182 7.35 23.31 -28.16
N ARG A 183 8.15 22.42 -28.78
CA ARG A 183 8.87 22.71 -30.02
C ARG A 183 7.91 23.10 -31.16
N ASP A 184 6.89 22.30 -31.41
CA ASP A 184 5.99 22.53 -32.54
C ASP A 184 5.13 23.78 -32.32
N LEU A 185 4.76 24.06 -31.07
CA LEU A 185 4.11 25.32 -30.70
C LEU A 185 5.02 26.53 -30.92
N ALA A 186 6.31 26.43 -30.55
CA ALA A 186 7.29 27.49 -30.79
C ALA A 186 7.56 27.74 -32.28
N LEU A 187 7.45 26.70 -33.12
CA LEU A 187 7.58 26.80 -34.58
C LEU A 187 6.28 27.24 -35.27
N GLY A 188 5.16 27.40 -34.53
CA GLY A 188 3.87 27.75 -35.11
C GLY A 188 3.15 26.60 -35.82
N HIS A 189 3.58 25.36 -35.63
CA HIS A 189 2.99 24.13 -36.20
C HIS A 189 2.10 23.39 -35.19
N GLY A 190 1.54 24.09 -34.20
CA GLY A 190 0.72 23.47 -33.17
C GLY A 190 -0.52 22.80 -33.74
N ASP A 191 -0.62 21.47 -33.59
CA ASP A 191 -1.80 20.70 -33.96
C ASP A 191 -2.65 20.37 -32.71
N ALA A 192 -3.98 20.43 -32.86
CA ALA A 192 -4.91 20.08 -31.80
C ALA A 192 -4.79 18.59 -31.42
N GLY A 193 -4.50 17.71 -32.40
CA GLY A 193 -4.25 16.29 -32.17
C GLY A 193 -3.09 16.02 -31.22
N GLN A 194 -2.02 16.82 -31.34
CA GLN A 194 -0.85 16.76 -30.47
C GLN A 194 -1.18 17.12 -29.02
N VAL A 195 -2.01 18.16 -28.81
CA VAL A 195 -2.47 18.58 -27.48
C VAL A 195 -3.36 17.50 -26.85
N TYR A 196 -4.29 16.91 -27.60
CA TYR A 196 -5.12 15.80 -27.09
C TYR A 196 -4.28 14.62 -26.64
N LEU A 197 -3.24 14.26 -27.40
CA LEU A 197 -2.33 13.17 -27.04
C LEU A 197 -1.53 13.51 -25.77
N LEU A 198 -1.05 14.75 -25.63
CA LEU A 198 -0.33 15.21 -24.45
C LEU A 198 -1.20 15.14 -23.20
N VAL A 199 -2.42 15.65 -23.26
CA VAL A 199 -3.37 15.61 -22.14
C VAL A 199 -3.70 14.16 -21.77
N ALA A 200 -3.96 13.30 -22.75
CA ALA A 200 -4.20 11.89 -22.50
C ALA A 200 -3.00 11.21 -21.81
N MET A 201 -1.78 11.48 -22.28
CA MET A 201 -0.55 10.96 -21.66
C MET A 201 -0.39 11.45 -20.23
N PHE A 202 -0.63 12.74 -19.99
CA PHE A 202 -0.55 13.33 -18.66
C PHE A 202 -1.55 12.67 -17.71
N THR A 203 -2.81 12.48 -18.13
CA THR A 203 -3.82 11.79 -17.32
C THR A 203 -3.43 10.34 -17.01
N ALA A 204 -2.86 9.62 -17.99
CA ALA A 204 -2.39 8.25 -17.80
C ALA A 204 -1.25 8.18 -16.76
N THR A 205 -0.25 9.05 -16.89
CA THR A 205 0.88 9.15 -15.95
C THR A 205 0.42 9.58 -14.56
N ALA A 206 -0.54 10.50 -14.46
CA ALA A 206 -1.13 10.92 -13.19
C ALA A 206 -1.86 9.77 -12.48
N VAL A 207 -2.63 8.96 -13.23
CA VAL A 207 -3.30 7.77 -12.67
C VAL A 207 -2.30 6.72 -12.21
N LEU A 208 -1.24 6.45 -12.99
CA LEU A 208 -0.17 5.53 -12.56
C LEU A 208 0.55 6.04 -11.30
N SER A 209 0.78 7.34 -11.21
CA SER A 209 1.41 7.99 -10.05
C SER A 209 0.51 7.93 -8.82
N PHE A 210 -0.80 8.10 -8.99
CA PHE A 210 -1.79 7.92 -7.94
C PHE A 210 -1.83 6.48 -7.43
N ILE A 211 -1.83 5.49 -8.33
CA ILE A 211 -1.77 4.06 -7.96
C ILE A 211 -0.47 3.75 -7.22
N TRP A 212 0.66 4.28 -7.68
CA TRP A 212 1.96 4.11 -7.02
C TRP A 212 1.96 4.71 -5.61
N ALA A 213 1.41 5.92 -5.44
CA ALA A 213 1.30 6.57 -4.15
C ALA A 213 0.34 5.81 -3.21
N ALA A 214 -0.75 5.25 -3.72
CA ALA A 214 -1.67 4.43 -2.94
C ALA A 214 -1.06 3.08 -2.52
N ASP A 215 -0.19 2.49 -3.36
CA ASP A 215 0.46 1.21 -3.09
C ASP A 215 1.68 1.35 -2.15
N LYS A 216 2.58 2.31 -2.42
CA LYS A 216 3.88 2.48 -1.74
C LYS A 216 3.98 3.72 -0.83
N GLY A 217 3.04 4.66 -0.87
CA GLY A 217 3.14 5.94 -0.16
C GLY A 217 3.26 5.82 1.37
N TYR A 218 2.77 4.74 1.97
CA TYR A 218 2.94 4.48 3.39
C TYR A 218 4.39 4.17 3.78
N LEU A 219 5.14 3.46 2.94
CA LEU A 219 6.55 3.14 3.20
C LEU A 219 7.40 4.40 3.22
N LEU A 220 7.14 5.34 2.31
CA LEU A 220 7.80 6.64 2.27
C LEU A 220 7.44 7.50 3.49
N ARG A 221 6.16 7.54 3.87
CA ARG A 221 5.71 8.29 5.06
C ARG A 221 6.27 7.71 6.35
N ARG A 222 6.36 6.38 6.46
CA ARG A 222 6.98 5.68 7.58
C ARG A 222 8.49 5.95 7.63
N ALA A 223 9.20 5.80 6.51
CA ALA A 223 10.62 6.10 6.42
C ALA A 223 10.92 7.57 6.78
N TRP A 224 10.09 8.52 6.34
CA TRP A 224 10.20 9.93 6.74
C TRP A 224 9.98 10.14 8.24
N LYS A 225 9.01 9.43 8.84
CA LYS A 225 8.75 9.50 10.28
C LYS A 225 9.89 8.88 11.08
N ASP A 226 10.46 7.79 10.61
CA ASP A 226 11.60 7.11 11.24
C ASP A 226 12.88 7.96 11.13
N LEU A 227 13.08 8.71 10.04
CA LEU A 227 14.16 9.68 9.89
C LEU A 227 13.99 10.91 10.81
N GLY A 228 12.75 11.27 11.16
CA GLY A 228 12.43 12.35 12.09
C GLY A 228 12.37 11.93 13.57
N ALA A 229 12.38 10.62 13.86
CA ALA A 229 12.41 10.11 15.22
C ALA A 229 13.87 10.12 15.71
N SER A 230 14.26 11.19 16.39
CA SER A 230 15.52 11.24 17.14
C SER A 230 15.51 10.15 18.21
N PRO A 231 16.42 9.16 18.17
CA PRO A 231 16.58 8.23 19.28
C PRO A 231 17.31 8.98 20.40
N HIS A 232 16.58 9.35 21.44
CA HIS A 232 17.10 9.82 22.72
C HIS A 232 16.60 8.89 23.81
#